data_AF-A0A0U5AY68-F1
#
_entry.id   AF-A0A0U5AY68-F1
#
_cell.length_a   1.000
_cell.length_b   1.000
_cell.length_c   1.000
_cell.angle_alpha   90.00
_cell.angle_beta   90.00
_cell.angle_gamma   90.00
#
_symmetry.space_group_name_H-M   'P 1'
#
loop_
_entity.id
_entity.type
_entity.pdbx_description
1 polymer ?
#
loop_
_entity_poly.entity_id
_entity_poly.type
_entity_poly.pdbx_seq_one_letter_code
_entity_poly.pdbx_strand_id
1 'polypeptide(L)'
;ACIKGLVAGSVNVALALTLGARWPNLSSVALAMLTGFAGYGVSLVLFVVALRNLGTARTGAYFSVAPLFGVTLSWLLWPELPPLLFWVAAALMTLGVWLHIRERHEHPHTHEP
;
A
#
# COMPACT_ATOMS: atom_id res chain seq x y z
N ALA A 1 7.49 16.11 -6.57
CA ALA A 1 7.67 14.86 -5.79
C ALA A 1 9.10 14.71 -5.26
N CYS A 2 10.13 14.78 -6.11
CA CYS A 2 11.54 14.55 -5.70
C CYS A 2 12.02 15.47 -4.58
N ILE A 3 11.73 16.77 -4.62
CA ILE A 3 12.13 17.72 -3.55
C ILE A 3 11.49 17.32 -2.21
N LYS A 4 10.19 16.98 -2.21
CA LYS A 4 9.49 16.53 -0.99
C LYS A 4 10.11 15.25 -0.44
N GLY A 5 10.45 14.29 -1.32
CA GLY A 5 11.10 13.05 -0.93
C GLY A 5 12.51 13.27 -0.37
N LEU A 6 13.30 14.13 -1.01
CA LEU A 6 14.67 14.43 -0.58
C LEU A 6 14.68 15.15 0.77
N VAL A 7 13.83 16.16 0.94
CA VAL A 7 13.70 16.91 2.20
C VAL A 7 13.17 16.01 3.32
N ALA A 8 12.09 15.26 3.09
CA ALA A 8 11.55 14.36 4.11
C ALA A 8 12.55 13.24 4.46
N GLY A 9 13.22 12.68 3.46
CA GLY A 9 14.24 11.64 3.64
C GLY A 9 15.44 12.15 4.43
N SER A 10 16.01 13.30 4.07
CA SER A 10 17.16 13.87 4.77
C SER A 10 16.81 14.24 6.21
N VAL A 11 15.62 14.81 6.44
CA VAL A 11 15.13 15.13 7.79
C VAL A 11 14.94 13.87 8.63
N ASN A 12 14.33 12.81 8.09
CA ASN A 12 14.14 11.55 8.83
C ASN A 12 15.47 10.85 9.14
N VAL A 13 16.41 10.84 8.20
CA VAL A 13 17.75 10.29 8.42
C VAL A 13 18.49 11.10 9.49
N ALA A 14 18.46 12.44 9.40
CA ALA A 14 19.07 13.31 10.39
C ALA A 14 18.47 13.08 11.79
N LEU A 15 17.14 12.98 11.89
CA LEU A 15 16.45 12.70 13.14
C LEU A 15 16.82 11.33 13.72
N ALA A 16 16.91 10.30 12.90
CA ALA A 16 17.34 8.98 13.34
C ALA A 16 18.76 9.03 13.93
N LEU A 17 19.68 9.75 13.28
CA LEU A 17 21.06 9.90 13.76
C LEU A 17 21.14 10.70 15.06
N THR A 18 20.35 11.77 15.21
CA THR A 18 20.32 12.55 16.46
C THR A 18 19.73 11.76 17.63
N LEU A 19 18.83 10.82 17.36
CA LEU A 19 18.29 9.87 18.34
C LEU A 19 19.25 8.69 18.65
N GLY A 20 20.46 8.68 18.07
CA GLY A 20 21.50 7.67 18.33
C GLY A 20 21.41 6.41 17.47
N ALA A 21 20.62 6.42 16.39
CA ALA A 21 20.62 5.31 15.44
C ALA A 21 21.99 5.18 14.76
N ARG A 22 22.45 3.94 14.58
CA ARG A 22 23.70 3.64 13.89
C ARG A 22 23.47 3.54 12.39
N TRP A 23 24.50 3.89 11.63
CA TRP A 23 24.45 3.72 10.18
C TRP A 23 24.29 2.22 9.84
N PRO A 24 23.27 1.84 9.06
CA PRO A 24 23.04 0.45 8.71
C PRO A 24 24.08 -0.06 7.69
N ASN A 25 24.26 -1.38 7.64
CA ASN A 25 25.11 -2.02 6.63
C ASN A 25 24.63 -1.66 5.21
N LEU A 26 25.57 -1.57 4.27
CA LEU A 26 25.28 -1.19 2.87
C LEU A 26 24.26 -2.15 2.22
N SER A 27 24.28 -3.43 2.60
CA SER A 27 23.28 -4.42 2.17
C SER A 27 21.86 -4.05 2.60
N SER A 28 21.66 -3.64 3.85
CA SER A 28 20.36 -3.20 4.37
C SER A 28 19.88 -1.93 3.68
N VAL A 29 20.78 -0.98 3.40
CA VAL A 29 20.45 0.23 2.63
C VAL A 29 19.99 -0.14 1.22
N ALA A 30 20.71 -1.01 0.54
CA ALA A 30 20.37 -1.46 -0.81
C ALA A 30 18.99 -2.17 -0.83
N LEU A 31 18.73 -3.06 0.13
CA LEU A 31 17.42 -3.71 0.27
C LEU A 31 16.29 -2.71 0.56
N ALA A 32 16.52 -1.71 1.41
CA ALA A 32 15.56 -0.64 1.68
C ALA A 32 15.28 0.23 0.43
N MET A 33 16.32 0.53 -0.35
CA MET A 33 16.17 1.27 -1.61
C MET A 33 15.41 0.45 -2.66
N LEU A 34 15.73 -0.84 -2.80
CA LEU A 34 15.05 -1.75 -3.73
C LEU A 34 13.57 -1.95 -3.38
N THR A 35 13.27 -2.13 -2.08
CA THR A 35 11.89 -2.24 -1.61
C THR A 35 11.11 -0.95 -1.83
N GLY A 36 11.71 0.22 -1.58
CA GLY A 36 11.10 1.51 -1.92
C GLY A 36 10.89 1.71 -3.42
N PHE A 37 11.90 1.35 -4.24
CA PHE A 37 11.83 1.43 -5.69
C PHE A 37 10.72 0.55 -6.26
N ALA A 38 10.62 -0.71 -5.84
CA ALA A 38 9.60 -1.62 -6.31
C ALA A 38 8.20 -1.26 -5.75
N GLY A 39 8.11 -1.06 -4.44
CA GLY A 39 6.85 -0.88 -3.71
C GLY A 39 6.20 0.49 -3.92
N TYR A 40 6.99 1.56 -4.03
CA TYR A 40 6.47 2.91 -4.29
C TYR A 40 6.73 3.37 -5.72
N GLY A 41 7.93 3.16 -6.28
CA GLY A 41 8.27 3.65 -7.62
C GLY A 41 7.53 2.91 -8.73
N VAL A 42 7.93 1.66 -8.99
CA VAL A 42 7.40 0.81 -10.06
C VAL A 42 5.91 0.57 -9.87
N SER A 43 5.49 0.24 -8.64
CA SER A 43 4.07 0.03 -8.30
C SER A 43 3.18 1.23 -8.66
N LEU A 44 3.58 2.47 -8.32
CA LEU A 44 2.79 3.65 -8.67
C LEU A 44 2.71 3.88 -10.18
N VAL A 45 3.80 3.66 -10.91
CA VAL A 45 3.78 3.78 -12.38
C VAL A 45 2.79 2.78 -12.97
N LEU A 46 2.83 1.52 -12.53
CA LEU A 46 1.90 0.49 -12.98
C LEU A 46 0.45 0.82 -12.59
N PHE A 47 0.22 1.37 -11.40
CA PHE A 47 -1.10 1.80 -10.94
C PHE A 47 -1.64 2.94 -11.83
N VAL A 48 -0.83 3.94 -12.16
CA VAL A 48 -1.23 5.03 -13.07
C VAL A 48 -1.52 4.51 -14.47
N VAL A 49 -0.74 3.57 -14.98
CA VAL A 49 -1.00 2.90 -16.28
C VAL A 49 -2.31 2.12 -16.24
N ALA A 50 -2.60 1.42 -15.14
CA ALA A 50 -3.85 0.70 -14.96
C ALA A 50 -5.05 1.66 -14.92
N LEU A 51 -4.94 2.78 -14.19
CA LEU A 51 -5.97 3.82 -14.19
C LEU A 51 -6.27 4.34 -15.60
N ARG A 52 -5.22 4.54 -16.42
CA ARG A 52 -5.35 5.02 -17.80
C ARG A 52 -6.07 4.03 -18.71
N ASN A 53 -5.79 2.73 -18.59
CA ASN A 53 -6.27 1.73 -19.54
C ASN A 53 -7.55 1.00 -19.09
N LEU A 54 -7.75 0.81 -17.78
CA LEU A 54 -8.88 0.06 -17.22
C LEU A 54 -9.98 0.98 -16.67
N GLY A 55 -9.66 2.23 -16.39
CA GLY A 55 -10.54 3.17 -15.70
C GLY A 55 -10.46 3.03 -14.17
N THR A 56 -10.92 4.07 -13.48
CA THR A 56 -10.76 4.24 -12.02
C THR A 56 -11.45 3.13 -11.21
N ALA A 57 -12.72 2.83 -11.51
CA ALA A 57 -13.51 1.86 -10.76
C ALA A 57 -12.93 0.44 -10.80
N ARG A 58 -12.54 -0.05 -11.99
CA ARG A 58 -11.94 -1.39 -12.15
C ARG A 58 -10.56 -1.49 -11.52
N THR A 59 -9.72 -0.46 -11.72
CA THR A 59 -8.37 -0.43 -11.13
C THR A 59 -8.43 -0.40 -9.61
N GLY A 60 -9.34 0.38 -9.02
CA GLY A 60 -9.58 0.41 -7.58
C GLY A 60 -9.99 -0.96 -7.04
N ALA A 61 -10.97 -1.62 -7.67
CA ALA A 61 -11.41 -2.95 -7.27
C ALA A 61 -10.28 -3.99 -7.27
N TYR A 62 -9.40 -3.98 -8.27
CA TYR A 62 -8.23 -4.86 -8.29
C TYR A 62 -7.17 -4.49 -7.25
N PHE A 63 -6.94 -3.20 -7.03
CA PHE A 63 -5.96 -2.74 -6.03
C PHE A 63 -6.39 -3.08 -4.60
N SER A 64 -7.70 -3.12 -4.32
CA SER A 64 -8.26 -3.57 -3.04
C SER A 64 -7.94 -5.03 -2.68
N VAL A 65 -7.46 -5.84 -3.63
CA VAL A 65 -7.00 -7.22 -3.38
C VAL A 65 -5.58 -7.27 -2.82
N ALA A 66 -4.78 -6.19 -2.97
CA ALA A 66 -3.38 -6.13 -2.53
C ALA A 66 -3.15 -6.51 -1.05
N PRO A 67 -4.00 -6.12 -0.07
CA PRO A 67 -3.84 -6.52 1.32
C PRO A 67 -3.88 -8.04 1.53
N LEU A 68 -4.67 -8.79 0.72
CA LEU A 68 -4.73 -10.25 0.81
C LEU A 68 -3.37 -10.87 0.46
N PHE A 69 -2.75 -10.42 -0.63
CA PHE A 69 -1.40 -10.87 -0.99
C PHE A 69 -0.37 -10.54 0.10
N GLY A 70 -0.48 -9.37 0.74
CA GLY A 70 0.38 -9.00 1.86
C GLY A 70 0.25 -9.95 3.06
N VAL A 71 -0.97 -10.29 3.45
CA VAL A 71 -1.24 -11.28 4.52
C VAL A 71 -0.71 -12.66 4.14
N THR A 72 -1.01 -13.14 2.93
CA THR A 72 -0.57 -14.46 2.46
C THR A 72 0.96 -14.56 2.40
N LEU A 73 1.63 -13.52 1.89
CA LEU A 73 3.10 -13.49 1.81
C LEU A 73 3.74 -13.39 3.19
N SER A 74 3.15 -12.60 4.10
CA SER A 74 3.60 -12.50 5.49
C SER A 74 3.55 -13.86 6.18
N TRP A 75 2.46 -14.60 6.02
CA TRP A 75 2.31 -15.93 6.62
C TRP A 75 3.25 -16.98 6.00
N LEU A 76 3.52 -16.87 4.69
CA LEU A 76 4.47 -17.75 4.00
C LEU A 76 5.93 -17.52 4.46
N LEU A 77 6.32 -16.26 4.68
CA LEU A 77 7.66 -15.89 5.12
C LEU A 77 7.88 -16.13 6.61
N TRP A 78 6.85 -15.88 7.44
CA TRP A 78 6.86 -16.09 8.88
C TRP A 78 5.65 -16.94 9.28
N PRO A 79 5.80 -18.27 9.37
CA PRO A 79 4.71 -19.20 9.64
C PRO A 79 4.32 -19.23 11.12
N GLU A 80 4.12 -18.07 11.72
CA GLU A 80 3.57 -17.92 13.07
C GLU A 80 2.06 -17.66 13.00
N LEU A 81 1.31 -18.25 13.94
CA LEU A 81 -0.12 -17.99 13.99
C LEU A 81 -0.37 -16.54 14.45
N PRO A 82 -1.16 -15.76 13.70
CA PRO A 82 -1.51 -14.41 14.13
C PRO A 82 -2.30 -14.43 15.45
N PRO A 83 -2.11 -13.43 16.32
CA PRO A 83 -2.85 -13.31 17.56
C PRO A 83 -4.35 -13.08 17.30
N LEU A 84 -5.20 -13.31 18.30
CA LEU A 84 -6.66 -13.16 18.18
C LEU A 84 -7.10 -11.78 17.62
N LEU A 85 -6.38 -10.72 17.99
CA LEU A 85 -6.63 -9.35 17.49
C LEU A 85 -6.50 -9.24 15.96
N PHE A 86 -5.60 -10.01 15.34
CA PHE A 86 -5.47 -10.05 13.89
C PHE A 86 -6.76 -10.54 13.23
N TRP A 87 -7.39 -11.58 13.79
CA TRP A 87 -8.63 -12.14 13.25
C TRP A 87 -9.81 -11.17 13.40
N VAL A 88 -9.87 -10.43 14.50
CA VAL A 88 -10.86 -9.36 14.70
C VAL A 88 -10.66 -8.24 13.67
N ALA A 89 -9.41 -7.79 13.47
CA ALA A 89 -9.08 -6.78 12.47
C ALA A 89 -9.38 -7.26 11.04
N ALA A 90 -9.05 -8.52 10.72
CA ALA A 90 -9.34 -9.14 9.44
C ALA A 90 -10.85 -9.18 9.19
N ALA A 91 -11.66 -9.59 10.17
CA ALA A 91 -13.12 -9.60 10.05
C ALA A 91 -13.69 -8.20 9.80
N LEU A 92 -13.21 -7.18 10.53
CA LEU A 92 -13.61 -5.78 10.32
C LEU A 92 -13.21 -5.26 8.94
N MET A 93 -12.00 -5.57 8.47
CA MET A 93 -11.55 -5.20 7.13
C MET A 93 -12.39 -5.88 6.04
N THR A 94 -12.67 -7.19 6.16
CA THR A 94 -13.54 -7.91 5.23
C THR A 94 -14.95 -7.32 5.21
N LEU A 95 -15.50 -6.96 6.38
CA LEU A 95 -16.80 -6.30 6.49
C LEU A 95 -16.79 -4.93 5.77
N GLY A 96 -15.76 -4.12 5.98
CA GLY A 96 -15.61 -2.83 5.29
C GLY A 96 -15.53 -2.97 3.77
N VAL A 97 -14.75 -3.95 3.27
CA VAL A 97 -14.68 -4.25 1.83
C VAL A 97 -16.02 -4.74 1.30
N TRP A 98 -16.72 -5.60 2.04
CA TRP A 98 -18.03 -6.09 1.65
C TRP A 98 -19.06 -4.96 1.55
N LEU A 99 -19.10 -4.06 2.52
CA LEU A 99 -19.96 -2.87 2.49
C LEU A 99 -19.64 -1.98 1.28
N HIS A 100 -18.36 -1.72 1.03
CA HIS A 100 -17.92 -0.88 -0.09
C HIS A 100 -18.28 -1.46 -1.46
N ILE A 101 -18.19 -2.79 -1.63
CA ILE A 101 -18.57 -3.47 -2.88
C ILE A 101 -20.11 -3.53 -3.04
N ARG A 102 -20.85 -3.64 -1.93
CA ARG A 102 -22.32 -3.72 -1.95
C ARG A 102 -23.01 -2.38 -2.14
N GLU A 103 -22.29 -1.28 -1.98
CA GLU A 103 -22.80 0.05 -2.22
C GLU A 103 -23.15 0.25 -3.69
N ARG A 104 -24.46 0.18 -3.98
CA ARG A 104 -24.98 0.55 -5.29
C ARG A 104 -25.12 2.06 -5.31
N HIS A 105 -24.29 2.73 -6.11
CA HIS A 105 -24.51 4.12 -6.49
C HIS A 105 -25.73 4.19 -7.42
N GLU A 106 -26.93 4.22 -6.83
CA GLU A 106 -28.14 4.65 -7.53
C GLU A 106 -28.28 6.15 -7.33
N HIS A 107 -27.79 6.93 -8.29
CA HIS A 107 -28.09 8.34 -8.38
C HIS A 107 -29.03 8.58 -9.55
N PRO A 108 -30.06 9.43 -9.39
CA PRO A 108 -30.83 9.91 -10.52
C PRO A 108 -29.90 10.73 -11.42
N HIS A 109 -29.60 10.21 -12.60
CA HIS A 109 -28.90 10.95 -13.65
C HIS A 109 -29.92 11.38 -14.71
N THR A 110 -30.11 12.68 -14.88
CA THR A 110 -30.70 13.24 -16.09
C THR A 110 -29.62 13.32 -17.16
N HIS A 111 -29.71 12.45 -18.16
CA HIS A 111 -28.94 12.61 -19.39
C HIS A 111 -29.68 13.58 -20.30
N GLU A 112 -29.15 14.79 -20.50
CA GLU A 112 -29.56 15.63 -21.63
C GLU A 112 -28.86 15.13 -22.92
N PRO A 113 -29.56 15.14 -24.06
CA PRO A 113 -29.07 14.62 -25.34
C PRO A 113 -27.94 15.45 -25.95
#